data_AF-A0A2T3J6N5-F1
#
_entry.id   AF-A0A2T3J6N5-F1
#
_cell.length_a   1.000
_cell.length_b   1.000
_cell.length_c   1.000
_cell.angle_alpha   90.00
_cell.angle_beta   90.00
_cell.angle_gamma   90.00
#
_symmetry.space_group_name_H-M   'P 1'
#
loop_
_entity.id
_entity.type
_entity.pdbx_description
1 polymer ?
#
loop_
_entity_poly.entity_id
_entity_poly.type
_entity_poly.pdbx_seq_one_letter_code
_entity_poly.pdbx_strand_id
1 'polypeptide(L)'
;MRRSVLGYLIAGMIMLSPIIMYACTFGVGTWNTHEYWAEMGSALGGIYTPIVGFLTLYVIFRQVKNQEQTDRYNRKQSDINRVEADLNESVVLMLKKLKESDPELGTTISDAILKIYRSGNAKNHAQLLNAKPDAIAGWIGIAGALSGLKILDEYRYINQLSRVAGYFDYELCLALDVTVSIATNKKYDKHFMGDIP
;
A
#
# COMPACT_ATOMS: atom_id res chain seq x y z
N MET A 1 -1.37 -2.77 29.28
CA MET A 1 -0.06 -2.49 29.92
C MET A 1 0.27 -3.44 31.09
N ARG A 2 -0.68 -3.77 31.99
CA ARG A 2 -0.42 -4.55 33.23
C ARG A 2 -0.11 -6.06 33.03
N ARG A 3 -0.61 -6.70 31.97
CA ARG A 3 -0.41 -8.15 31.71
C ARG A 3 0.97 -8.49 31.15
N SER A 4 1.59 -7.62 30.37
CA SER A 4 2.93 -7.83 29.80
C SER A 4 4.02 -7.69 30.85
N VAL A 5 3.91 -6.70 31.75
CA VAL A 5 4.84 -6.50 32.88
C VAL A 5 4.87 -7.71 33.80
N LEU A 6 3.70 -8.28 34.12
CA LEU A 6 3.62 -9.50 34.94
C LEU A 6 4.32 -10.69 34.28
N GLY A 7 4.18 -10.85 32.96
CA GLY A 7 4.88 -11.90 32.21
C GLY A 7 6.40 -11.77 32.26
N TYR A 8 6.94 -10.55 32.16
CA TYR A 8 8.38 -10.30 32.28
C TYR A 8 8.89 -10.57 33.70
N LEU A 9 8.13 -10.23 34.73
CA LEU A 9 8.49 -10.51 36.13
C LEU A 9 8.54 -12.02 36.41
N ILE A 10 7.56 -12.78 35.91
CA ILE A 10 7.54 -14.25 36.05
C ILE A 10 8.71 -14.89 35.31
N ALA A 11 8.99 -14.46 34.09
CA ALA A 11 10.14 -14.95 33.32
C ALA A 11 11.48 -14.64 34.03
N GLY A 12 11.60 -13.46 34.64
CA GLY A 12 12.75 -13.09 35.45
C GLY A 12 12.95 -14.00 36.67
N MET A 13 11.87 -14.33 37.40
CA MET A 13 11.93 -15.27 38.52
C MET A 13 12.31 -16.69 38.08
N ILE A 14 11.81 -17.16 36.94
CA ILE A 14 12.16 -18.46 36.37
C ILE A 14 13.64 -18.50 35.95
N MET A 15 14.19 -17.41 35.40
CA MET A 15 15.61 -17.35 35.05
C MET A 15 16.54 -17.25 36.27
N LEU A 16 16.07 -16.71 37.39
CA LEU A 16 16.84 -16.63 38.64
C LEU A 16 16.81 -17.94 39.44
N SER A 17 15.82 -18.80 39.22
CA SER A 17 15.66 -20.03 40.00
C SER A 17 16.87 -20.99 39.93
N PRO A 18 17.53 -21.21 38.77
CA PRO A 18 18.68 -22.10 38.70
C PRO A 18 19.92 -21.49 39.35
N ILE A 19 20.08 -20.16 39.34
CA ILE A 19 21.15 -19.45 40.08
C ILE A 19 20.97 -19.61 41.59
N ILE A 20 19.73 -19.48 42.09
CA ILE A 20 19.43 -19.67 43.51
C ILE A 20 19.67 -21.13 43.90
N MET A 21 19.17 -22.07 43.09
CA MET A 21 19.37 -23.50 43.33
C MET A 21 20.87 -23.85 43.35
N TYR A 22 21.63 -23.28 42.43
CA TYR A 22 23.09 -23.39 42.36
C TYR A 22 23.82 -22.86 43.60
N ALA A 23 23.43 -21.67 44.09
CA ALA A 23 24.01 -21.09 45.30
C ALA A 23 23.73 -21.97 46.54
N CYS A 24 22.60 -22.67 46.54
CA CYS A 24 22.24 -23.61 47.61
C CYS A 24 22.99 -24.96 47.52
N THR A 25 23.26 -25.50 46.32
CA THR A 25 23.95 -26.80 46.17
C THR A 25 25.48 -26.72 46.25
N PHE A 26 26.09 -25.69 45.66
CA PHE A 26 27.56 -25.60 45.53
C PHE A 26 28.19 -24.55 46.45
N GLY A 27 27.37 -23.73 47.12
CA GLY A 27 27.82 -22.59 47.91
C GLY A 27 28.18 -21.38 47.03
N VAL A 28 28.54 -20.26 47.68
CA VAL A 28 28.97 -19.03 47.00
C VAL A 28 30.48 -18.88 47.16
N GLY A 29 31.23 -19.01 46.07
CA GLY A 29 32.70 -18.90 46.08
C GLY A 29 33.33 -19.16 44.71
N THR A 30 34.66 -19.12 44.62
CA THR A 30 35.42 -19.52 43.43
C THR A 30 36.04 -20.88 43.66
N TRP A 31 35.64 -21.90 42.88
CA TRP A 31 36.15 -23.27 43.03
C TRP A 31 37.54 -23.41 42.40
N ASN A 32 38.45 -24.03 43.15
CA ASN A 32 39.88 -24.11 42.82
C ASN A 32 40.23 -25.22 41.81
N THR A 33 39.33 -26.18 41.54
CA THR A 33 39.55 -27.28 40.59
C THR A 33 38.62 -27.17 39.37
N HIS A 34 39.16 -27.49 38.20
CA HIS A 34 38.46 -27.41 36.91
C HIS A 34 37.29 -28.41 36.78
N GLU A 35 37.33 -29.49 37.56
CA GLU A 35 36.28 -30.53 37.57
C GLU A 35 34.94 -29.98 38.05
N TYR A 36 34.94 -29.15 39.10
CA TYR A 36 33.72 -28.46 39.56
C TYR A 36 33.16 -27.53 38.49
N TRP A 37 34.01 -26.80 37.76
CA TRP A 37 33.56 -25.94 36.65
C TRP A 37 32.82 -26.72 35.55
N ALA A 38 33.29 -27.93 35.22
CA ALA A 38 32.66 -28.79 34.22
C ALA A 38 31.31 -29.34 34.72
N GLU A 39 31.25 -29.82 35.96
CA GLU A 39 30.00 -30.29 36.58
C GLU A 39 28.94 -29.18 36.69
N MET A 40 29.38 -27.97 37.05
CA MET A 40 28.52 -26.79 37.15
C MET A 40 27.99 -26.35 35.79
N GLY A 41 28.87 -26.32 34.77
CA GLY A 41 28.48 -26.02 33.40
C GLY A 41 27.45 -27.02 32.86
N SER A 42 27.62 -28.30 33.18
CA SER A 42 26.67 -29.36 32.81
C SER A 42 25.32 -29.22 33.53
N ALA A 43 25.32 -28.96 34.84
CA ALA A 43 24.10 -28.79 35.63
C ALA A 43 23.30 -27.55 35.22
N LEU A 44 23.97 -26.40 35.08
CA LEU A 44 23.34 -25.16 34.62
C LEU A 44 22.91 -25.27 33.15
N GLY A 45 23.77 -25.83 32.30
CA GLY A 45 23.48 -26.05 30.89
C GLY A 45 22.28 -26.97 30.68
N GLY A 46 22.14 -28.04 31.46
CA GLY A 46 21.02 -28.97 31.40
C GLY A 46 19.66 -28.33 31.73
N ILE A 47 19.65 -27.29 32.58
CA ILE A 47 18.42 -26.60 32.99
C ILE A 47 18.15 -25.36 32.14
N TYR A 48 19.16 -24.51 31.91
CA TYR A 48 19.00 -23.26 31.17
C TYR A 48 18.74 -23.49 29.69
N THR A 49 19.38 -24.48 29.07
CA THR A 49 19.22 -24.73 27.63
C THR A 49 17.76 -25.01 27.24
N PRO A 50 17.02 -25.93 27.89
CA PRO A 50 15.60 -26.14 27.56
C PRO A 50 14.71 -24.95 27.93
N ILE A 51 14.98 -24.24 29.05
CA ILE A 51 14.21 -23.04 29.45
C ILE A 51 14.36 -21.94 28.40
N VAL A 52 15.61 -21.63 28.02
CA VAL A 52 15.92 -20.62 27.01
C VAL A 52 15.38 -21.03 25.64
N GLY A 53 15.51 -22.32 25.28
CA GLY A 53 14.92 -22.86 24.05
C GLY A 53 13.42 -22.64 23.99
N PHE A 54 12.68 -22.97 25.05
CA PHE A 54 11.24 -22.76 25.13
C PHE A 54 10.84 -21.28 25.09
N LEU A 55 11.56 -20.42 25.82
CA LEU A 55 11.33 -18.97 25.80
C LEU A 55 11.58 -18.39 24.40
N THR A 56 12.63 -18.85 23.72
CA THR A 56 12.95 -18.43 22.36
C THR A 56 11.85 -18.82 21.39
N LEU A 57 11.37 -20.07 21.45
CA LEU A 57 10.22 -20.53 20.65
C LEU A 57 8.96 -19.70 20.92
N TYR A 58 8.68 -19.40 22.18
CA TYR A 58 7.55 -18.55 22.56
C TYR A 58 7.66 -17.13 21.96
N VAL A 59 8.84 -16.52 22.02
CA VAL A 59 9.09 -15.20 21.44
C VAL A 59 8.92 -15.24 19.92
N ILE A 60 9.49 -16.23 19.24
CA ILE A 60 9.37 -16.39 17.78
C ILE A 60 7.90 -16.56 17.39
N PHE A 61 7.16 -17.42 18.10
CA PHE A 61 5.74 -17.64 17.83
C PHE A 61 4.93 -16.33 17.91
N ARG A 62 5.20 -15.52 18.94
CA ARG A 62 4.56 -14.21 19.08
C ARG A 62 5.00 -13.23 18.00
N GLN A 63 6.26 -13.26 17.61
CA GLN A 63 6.81 -12.41 16.56
C GLN A 63 6.16 -12.70 15.22
N VAL A 64 6.04 -13.97 14.83
CA VAL A 64 5.36 -14.39 13.59
C VAL A 64 3.92 -13.87 13.56
N LYS A 65 3.17 -14.04 14.66
CA LYS A 65 1.79 -13.57 14.75
C LYS A 65 1.67 -12.05 14.58
N ASN A 66 2.57 -11.29 15.19
CA ASN A 66 2.59 -9.83 15.04
C ASN A 66 3.01 -9.42 13.61
N GLN A 67 3.97 -10.15 13.03
CA GLN A 67 4.45 -9.91 11.68
C GLN A 67 3.36 -10.10 10.64
N GLU A 68 2.51 -11.11 10.76
CA GLU A 68 1.36 -11.30 9.87
C GLU A 68 0.44 -10.07 9.82
N GLN A 69 0.20 -9.41 10.96
CA GLN A 69 -0.64 -8.21 11.00
C GLN A 69 0.03 -7.03 10.28
N THR A 70 1.31 -6.83 10.54
CA THR A 70 2.13 -5.80 9.88
C THR A 70 2.23 -6.06 8.38
N ASP A 71 2.43 -7.31 7.97
CA ASP A 71 2.55 -7.70 6.57
C ASP A 71 1.25 -7.46 5.81
N ARG A 72 0.09 -7.74 6.42
CA ARG A 72 -1.21 -7.41 5.80
C ARG A 72 -1.38 -5.90 5.61
N TYR A 73 -1.02 -5.10 6.62
CA TYR A 73 -1.08 -3.65 6.52
C TYR A 73 -0.13 -3.13 5.42
N ASN A 74 1.11 -3.62 5.40
CA ASN A 74 2.12 -3.24 4.42
C ASN A 74 1.71 -3.62 2.99
N ARG A 75 1.11 -4.80 2.80
CA ARG A 75 0.56 -5.23 1.50
C ARG A 75 -0.53 -4.28 1.02
N LYS A 76 -1.52 -3.98 1.88
CA LYS A 76 -2.59 -3.03 1.53
C LYS A 76 -2.01 -1.65 1.18
N GLN A 77 -1.05 -1.16 1.96
CA GLN A 77 -0.39 0.11 1.69
C GLN A 77 0.40 0.08 0.38
N SER A 78 1.07 -1.02 0.07
CA SER A 78 1.80 -1.20 -1.19
C SER A 78 0.87 -1.22 -2.39
N ASP A 79 -0.29 -1.88 -2.29
CA ASP A 79 -1.28 -1.90 -3.36
C ASP A 79 -1.83 -0.50 -3.63
N ILE A 80 -2.18 0.25 -2.57
CA ILE A 80 -2.61 1.65 -2.68
C ILE A 80 -1.52 2.49 -3.34
N ASN A 81 -0.28 2.40 -2.86
CA ASN A 81 0.84 3.18 -3.39
C ASN A 81 1.12 2.85 -4.87
N ARG A 82 0.96 1.58 -5.28
CA ARG A 82 1.10 1.18 -6.68
C ARG A 82 0.03 1.86 -7.54
N VAL A 83 -1.24 1.78 -7.13
CA VAL A 83 -2.33 2.42 -7.89
C VAL A 83 -2.14 3.95 -7.96
N GLU A 84 -1.67 4.59 -6.89
CA GLU A 84 -1.35 6.02 -6.91
C GLU A 84 -0.18 6.36 -7.83
N ALA A 85 0.85 5.50 -7.90
CA ALA A 85 1.98 5.67 -8.80
C ALA A 85 1.55 5.54 -10.26
N ASP A 86 0.79 4.49 -10.58
CA ASP A 86 0.24 4.24 -11.92
C ASP A 86 -0.68 5.40 -12.35
N LEU A 87 -1.50 5.92 -11.43
CA LEU A 87 -2.33 7.10 -11.65
C LEU A 87 -1.46 8.32 -11.99
N ASN A 88 -0.44 8.61 -11.17
CA ASN A 88 0.41 9.77 -11.36
C ASN A 88 1.19 9.69 -12.69
N GLU A 89 1.69 8.52 -13.06
CA GLU A 89 2.32 8.29 -14.36
C GLU A 89 1.34 8.53 -15.51
N SER A 90 0.12 7.98 -15.42
CA SER A 90 -0.92 8.16 -16.43
C SER A 90 -1.33 9.63 -16.59
N VAL A 91 -1.45 10.36 -15.48
CA VAL A 91 -1.71 11.81 -15.46
C VAL A 91 -0.60 12.58 -16.16
N VAL A 92 0.66 12.33 -15.81
CA VAL A 92 1.81 13.05 -16.39
C VAL A 92 1.93 12.78 -17.89
N LEU A 93 1.80 11.53 -18.32
CA LEU A 93 1.85 11.16 -19.74
C LEU A 93 0.72 11.82 -20.53
N MET A 94 -0.49 11.84 -19.97
CA MET A 94 -1.62 12.47 -20.63
C MET A 94 -1.48 13.99 -20.69
N LEU A 95 -1.05 14.65 -19.61
CA LEU A 95 -0.82 16.09 -19.62
C LEU A 95 0.17 16.50 -20.70
N LYS A 96 1.22 15.71 -20.90
CA LYS A 96 2.19 15.92 -21.97
C LYS A 96 1.51 15.80 -23.34
N LYS A 97 0.80 14.69 -23.58
CA LYS A 97 0.11 14.43 -24.86
C LYS A 97 -0.96 15.48 -25.19
N LEU A 98 -1.73 15.93 -24.20
CA LEU A 98 -2.82 16.88 -24.42
C LEU A 98 -2.33 18.29 -24.75
N LYS A 99 -1.16 18.69 -24.21
CA LYS A 99 -0.56 20.00 -24.45
C LYS A 99 0.27 20.07 -25.73
N GLU A 100 0.64 18.93 -26.30
CA GLU A 100 1.33 18.90 -27.59
C GLU A 100 0.36 19.36 -28.71
N SER A 101 0.83 20.28 -29.55
CA SER A 101 0.06 20.75 -30.69
C SER A 101 0.00 19.65 -31.73
N ASP A 102 -1.20 19.28 -32.16
CA ASP A 102 -1.38 18.22 -33.14
C ASP A 102 -1.44 18.81 -34.57
N PRO A 103 -0.50 18.45 -35.46
CA PRO A 103 -0.47 18.98 -36.83
C PRO A 103 -1.72 18.63 -37.65
N GLU A 104 -2.41 17.54 -37.34
CA GLU A 104 -3.60 17.08 -38.06
C GLU A 104 -4.87 17.81 -37.61
N LEU A 105 -4.93 18.23 -36.35
CA LEU A 105 -6.08 18.94 -35.76
C LEU A 105 -5.91 20.47 -35.79
N GLY A 106 -4.70 20.97 -36.05
CA GLY A 106 -4.38 22.40 -36.06
C GLY A 106 -4.57 23.09 -34.70
N THR A 107 -4.76 22.32 -33.63
CA THR A 107 -5.05 22.76 -32.25
C THR A 107 -4.46 21.76 -31.26
N THR A 108 -4.52 22.06 -29.96
CA THR A 108 -4.19 21.08 -28.92
C THR A 108 -5.25 19.99 -28.84
N ILE A 109 -4.87 18.78 -28.44
CA ILE A 109 -5.83 17.66 -28.29
C ILE A 109 -6.89 18.02 -27.24
N SER A 110 -6.52 18.74 -26.16
CA SER A 110 -7.48 19.24 -25.17
C SER A 110 -8.54 20.16 -25.77
N ASP A 111 -8.16 21.11 -26.62
CA ASP A 111 -9.11 22.05 -27.24
C ASP A 111 -10.04 21.33 -28.22
N ALA A 112 -9.51 20.35 -28.95
CA ALA A 112 -10.31 19.51 -29.84
C ALA A 112 -11.37 18.70 -29.07
N ILE A 113 -10.99 18.09 -27.93
CA ILE A 113 -11.91 17.35 -27.05
C ILE A 113 -13.01 18.29 -26.53
N LEU A 114 -12.66 19.46 -25.99
CA LEU A 114 -13.62 20.42 -25.45
C LEU A 114 -14.58 20.93 -26.53
N LYS A 115 -14.08 21.22 -27.74
CA LYS A 115 -14.92 21.66 -28.87
C LYS A 115 -15.93 20.59 -29.26
N ILE A 116 -15.52 19.31 -29.28
CA ILE A 116 -16.40 18.19 -29.60
C ILE A 116 -17.45 18.00 -28.49
N TYR A 117 -17.03 18.04 -27.23
CA TYR A 117 -17.93 17.95 -26.08
C TYR A 117 -19.01 19.03 -26.11
N ARG A 118 -18.61 20.30 -26.28
CA ARG A 118 -19.53 21.44 -26.38
C ARG A 118 -20.47 21.38 -27.59
N SER A 119 -20.11 20.65 -28.64
CA SER A 119 -20.96 20.49 -29.83
C SER A 119 -22.10 19.49 -29.66
N GLY A 120 -22.06 18.64 -28.61
CA GLY A 120 -23.08 17.61 -28.34
C GLY A 120 -23.18 16.48 -29.39
N ASN A 121 -22.34 16.48 -30.42
CA ASN A 121 -22.46 15.52 -31.52
C ASN A 121 -21.72 14.20 -31.23
N ALA A 122 -22.47 13.16 -30.90
CA ALA A 122 -21.95 11.83 -30.58
C ALA A 122 -21.08 11.19 -31.69
N LYS A 123 -21.32 11.51 -32.98
CA LYS A 123 -20.49 10.98 -34.08
C LYS A 123 -19.05 11.54 -34.04
N ASN A 124 -18.90 12.79 -33.59
CA ASN A 124 -17.59 13.43 -33.49
C ASN A 124 -16.76 12.82 -32.35
N HIS A 125 -17.41 12.35 -31.27
CA HIS A 125 -16.75 11.65 -30.16
C HIS A 125 -16.13 10.33 -30.62
N ALA A 126 -16.84 9.55 -31.45
CA ALA A 126 -16.33 8.30 -32.01
C ALA A 126 -15.22 8.51 -33.05
N GLN A 127 -15.27 9.61 -33.82
CA GLN A 127 -14.19 9.95 -34.75
C GLN A 127 -12.90 10.35 -34.03
N LEU A 128 -13.01 11.11 -32.93
CA LEU A 128 -11.87 11.50 -32.11
C LEU A 128 -11.17 10.27 -31.48
N LEU A 129 -11.96 9.27 -31.10
CA LEU A 129 -11.43 7.99 -30.61
C LEU A 129 -10.52 7.30 -31.63
N ASN A 130 -10.97 7.22 -32.88
CA ASN A 130 -10.20 6.58 -33.93
C ASN A 130 -8.96 7.40 -34.30
N ALA A 131 -9.03 8.73 -34.19
CA ALA A 131 -7.92 9.61 -34.51
C ALA A 131 -6.83 9.62 -33.43
N LYS A 132 -7.19 9.55 -32.13
CA LYS A 132 -6.25 9.66 -31.01
C LYS A 132 -6.53 8.61 -29.92
N PRO A 133 -6.37 7.31 -30.24
CA PRO A 133 -6.65 6.21 -29.29
C PRO A 133 -5.77 6.30 -28.04
N ASP A 134 -4.55 6.79 -28.19
CA ASP A 134 -3.56 6.96 -27.12
C ASP A 134 -3.99 7.89 -25.99
N ALA A 135 -4.66 9.01 -26.33
CA ALA A 135 -5.13 9.98 -25.32
C ALA A 135 -6.28 9.39 -24.50
N ILE A 136 -7.17 8.66 -25.18
CA ILE A 136 -8.30 7.99 -24.53
C ILE A 136 -7.86 6.77 -23.72
N ALA A 137 -6.88 6.01 -24.20
CA ALA A 137 -6.28 4.93 -23.42
C ALA A 137 -5.68 5.46 -22.12
N GLY A 138 -5.03 6.63 -22.15
CA GLY A 138 -4.58 7.32 -20.95
C GLY A 138 -5.72 7.62 -19.96
N TRP A 139 -6.88 8.08 -20.45
CA TRP A 139 -8.01 8.42 -19.58
C TRP A 139 -8.70 7.20 -19.00
N ILE A 140 -8.80 6.13 -19.79
CA ILE A 140 -9.23 4.81 -19.29
C ILE A 140 -8.30 4.35 -18.16
N GLY A 141 -6.99 4.56 -18.29
CA GLY A 141 -6.02 4.26 -17.24
C GLY A 141 -6.27 5.06 -15.95
N ILE A 142 -6.44 6.38 -16.09
CA ILE A 142 -6.75 7.28 -14.96
C ILE A 142 -8.06 6.88 -14.27
N ALA A 143 -9.14 6.69 -15.03
CA ALA A 143 -10.43 6.29 -14.49
C ALA A 143 -10.37 4.90 -13.83
N GLY A 144 -9.64 3.96 -14.42
CA GLY A 144 -9.39 2.65 -13.82
C GLY A 144 -8.67 2.73 -12.47
N ALA A 145 -7.62 3.56 -12.38
CA ALA A 145 -6.87 3.76 -11.14
C ALA A 145 -7.72 4.46 -10.06
N LEU A 146 -8.53 5.46 -10.44
CA LEU A 146 -9.47 6.12 -9.54
C LEU A 146 -10.54 5.15 -9.01
N SER A 147 -11.11 4.32 -9.88
CA SER A 147 -12.03 3.24 -9.48
C SER A 147 -11.38 2.25 -8.51
N GLY A 148 -10.12 1.87 -8.77
CA GLY A 148 -9.34 1.02 -7.88
C GLY A 148 -9.13 1.65 -6.50
N LEU A 149 -8.77 2.93 -6.44
CA LEU A 149 -8.62 3.66 -5.19
C LEU A 149 -9.94 3.77 -4.42
N LYS A 150 -11.06 4.03 -5.10
CA LYS A 150 -12.38 4.11 -4.47
C LYS A 150 -12.75 2.84 -3.70
N ILE A 151 -12.35 1.67 -4.21
CA ILE A 151 -12.57 0.38 -3.56
C ILE A 151 -11.59 0.16 -2.40
N LEU A 152 -10.33 0.58 -2.54
CA LEU A 152 -9.26 0.31 -1.57
C LEU A 152 -9.24 1.30 -0.37
N ASP A 153 -9.44 2.58 -0.65
CA ASP A 153 -9.35 3.71 0.28
C ASP A 153 -10.10 4.96 -0.26
N GLU A 154 -11.29 5.20 0.27
CA GLU A 154 -12.16 6.31 -0.16
C GLU A 154 -11.55 7.70 0.10
N TYR A 155 -10.81 7.87 1.21
CA TYR A 155 -10.19 9.15 1.53
C TYR A 155 -9.11 9.51 0.52
N ARG A 156 -8.25 8.54 0.18
CA ARG A 156 -7.23 8.72 -0.86
C ARG A 156 -7.85 8.91 -2.23
N TYR A 157 -8.93 8.21 -2.54
CA TYR A 157 -9.69 8.42 -3.76
C TYR A 157 -10.14 9.89 -3.91
N ILE A 158 -10.80 10.46 -2.90
CA ILE A 158 -11.28 11.86 -2.95
C ILE A 158 -10.10 12.84 -3.15
N ASN A 159 -8.98 12.60 -2.47
CA ASN A 159 -7.78 13.42 -2.62
C ASN A 159 -7.22 13.35 -4.06
N GLN A 160 -7.05 12.15 -4.61
CA GLN A 160 -6.54 11.97 -5.96
C GLN A 160 -7.51 12.48 -7.03
N LEU A 161 -8.82 12.30 -6.84
CA LEU A 161 -9.86 12.86 -7.70
C LEU A 161 -9.73 14.39 -7.80
N SER A 162 -9.55 15.05 -6.66
CA SER A 162 -9.35 16.51 -6.59
C SER A 162 -8.07 16.95 -7.29
N ARG A 163 -6.99 16.17 -7.17
CA ARG A 163 -5.72 16.45 -7.87
C ARG A 163 -5.86 16.30 -9.39
N VAL A 164 -6.53 15.26 -9.86
CA VAL A 164 -6.79 15.07 -11.29
C VAL A 164 -7.59 16.24 -11.86
N ALA A 165 -8.66 16.66 -11.18
CA ALA A 165 -9.42 17.86 -11.57
C ALA A 165 -8.53 19.13 -11.60
N GLY A 166 -7.62 19.28 -10.65
CA GLY A 166 -6.67 20.40 -10.63
C GLY A 166 -5.64 20.38 -11.77
N TYR A 167 -5.31 19.21 -12.32
CA TYR A 167 -4.36 19.08 -13.43
C TYR A 167 -4.98 19.34 -14.81
N PHE A 168 -6.19 18.83 -15.05
CA PHE A 168 -6.82 18.86 -16.36
C PHE A 168 -7.91 19.94 -16.51
N ASP A 169 -8.31 20.59 -15.43
CA ASP A 169 -9.55 21.37 -15.33
C ASP A 169 -10.82 20.48 -15.37
N TYR A 170 -11.84 20.89 -14.62
CA TYR A 170 -13.03 20.08 -14.37
C TYR A 170 -13.84 19.84 -15.66
N GLU A 171 -13.95 20.84 -16.53
CA GLU A 171 -14.68 20.72 -17.80
C GLU A 171 -14.02 19.69 -18.73
N LEU A 172 -12.69 19.64 -18.78
CA LEU A 172 -11.96 18.67 -19.59
C LEU A 172 -12.11 17.25 -19.01
N CYS A 173 -12.10 17.10 -17.69
CA CYS A 173 -12.38 15.81 -17.05
C CYS A 173 -13.78 15.29 -17.40
N LEU A 174 -14.80 16.15 -17.39
CA LEU A 174 -16.16 15.81 -17.83
C LEU A 174 -16.21 15.39 -19.30
N ALA A 175 -15.58 16.19 -20.17
CA ALA A 175 -15.52 15.91 -21.60
C ALA A 175 -14.86 14.56 -21.87
N LEU A 176 -13.80 14.23 -21.15
CA LEU A 176 -13.10 12.94 -21.25
C LEU A 176 -13.96 11.77 -20.75
N ASP A 177 -14.61 11.89 -19.59
CA ASP A 177 -15.52 10.86 -19.06
C ASP A 177 -16.67 10.56 -20.05
N VAL A 178 -17.26 11.59 -20.64
CA VAL A 178 -18.33 11.45 -21.64
C VAL A 178 -17.79 10.84 -22.93
N THR A 179 -16.65 11.33 -23.43
CA THR A 179 -16.03 10.82 -24.65
C THR A 179 -15.70 9.34 -24.52
N VAL A 180 -15.10 8.91 -23.41
CA VAL A 180 -14.77 7.50 -23.17
C VAL A 180 -16.02 6.65 -22.99
N SER A 181 -17.04 7.14 -22.28
CA SER A 181 -18.29 6.40 -22.10
C SER A 181 -19.01 6.15 -23.44
N ILE A 182 -19.07 7.16 -24.31
CA ILE A 182 -19.65 7.02 -25.66
C ILE A 182 -18.79 6.12 -26.54
N ALA A 183 -17.47 6.30 -26.52
CA ALA A 183 -16.51 5.60 -27.36
C ALA A 183 -16.44 4.09 -27.07
N THR A 184 -16.45 3.71 -25.81
CA THR A 184 -16.22 2.32 -25.39
C THR A 184 -17.51 1.51 -25.25
N ASN A 185 -18.68 2.19 -25.31
CA ASN A 185 -19.99 1.61 -25.01
C ASN A 185 -20.04 0.85 -23.65
N LYS A 186 -19.13 1.19 -22.73
CA LYS A 186 -19.04 0.62 -21.38
C LYS A 186 -19.50 1.67 -20.38
N LYS A 187 -20.26 1.23 -19.38
CA LYS A 187 -20.55 2.03 -18.18
C LYS A 187 -19.30 2.02 -17.30
N TYR A 188 -18.37 2.93 -17.56
CA TYR A 188 -17.32 3.25 -16.59
C TYR A 188 -17.92 4.01 -15.41
N ASP A 189 -17.32 3.87 -14.23
CA ASP A 189 -17.62 4.72 -13.09
C ASP A 189 -17.32 6.17 -13.53
N LYS A 190 -18.38 6.98 -13.62
CA LYS A 190 -18.24 8.41 -13.91
C LYS A 190 -17.70 9.08 -12.66
N HIS A 191 -16.45 9.51 -12.72
CA HIS A 191 -15.76 10.10 -11.58
C HIS A 191 -16.06 11.59 -11.47
N PHE A 192 -16.27 12.23 -12.62
CA PHE A 192 -16.64 13.64 -12.72
C PHE A 192 -18.07 13.67 -13.28
N MET A 193 -19.05 14.03 -12.44
CA MET A 193 -20.44 14.15 -12.85
C MET A 193 -20.81 15.61 -13.08
N GLY A 194 -21.16 15.94 -14.32
CA GLY A 194 -21.91 17.12 -14.72
C GLY A 194 -22.93 16.69 -15.75
N ASP A 195 -24.12 17.28 -15.73
CA ASP A 195 -25.13 17.05 -16.76
C ASP A 195 -24.56 17.44 -18.13
N ILE A 196 -24.84 16.61 -19.14
CA ILE A 196 -24.51 16.91 -20.53
C ILE A 196 -25.30 18.17 -20.90
N PRO A 197 -24.67 19.27 -21.36
CA PRO A 197 -25.40 20.41 -21.88
C PRO A 197 -26.17 20.08 -23.16
#